data_AF-A0A0D2H4D6-F1
#
_entry.id   AF-A0A0D2H4D6-F1
#
_cell.length_a   1.000
_cell.length_b   1.000
_cell.length_c   1.000
_cell.angle_alpha   90.00
_cell.angle_beta   90.00
_cell.angle_gamma   90.00
#
_symmetry.space_group_name_H-M   'P 1'
#
loop_
_entity.id
_entity.type
_entity.pdbx_description
1 polymer ?
#
loop_
_entity_poly.entity_id
_entity_poly.type
_entity_poly.pdbx_seq_one_letter_code
_entity_poly.pdbx_strand_id
1 'polypeptide(L)'
;MPFTNPFGLNTSIWRILGASAAVTYSGWGIWQILSPGPAGLELFGVPPKRVTATGQEEVDETARYLIPIIGARDLTIGSAMVYLGYAGKTREMGTVLAATTILVIVDLVGYYKIWGARWTAFIGVWAGTWITAGVKMMGGA
;
A
#
# COMPACT_ATOMS: atom_id res chain seq x y z
N MET A 1 -4.77 24.17 -15.48
CA MET A 1 -6.23 24.40 -15.45
C MET A 1 -6.74 23.94 -14.09
N PRO A 2 -7.40 24.78 -13.29
CA PRO A 2 -7.99 24.31 -12.04
C PRO A 2 -9.15 23.37 -12.39
N PHE A 3 -9.08 22.12 -11.93
CA PHE A 3 -10.21 21.19 -12.02
C PHE A 3 -11.31 21.71 -11.09
N THR A 4 -12.29 22.43 -11.65
CA THR A 4 -13.52 22.76 -10.94
C THR A 4 -14.14 21.46 -10.44
N ASN A 5 -14.49 21.45 -9.15
CA ASN A 5 -14.88 20.26 -8.41
C ASN A 5 -16.37 19.98 -8.68
N PRO A 6 -16.75 19.04 -9.57
CA PRO A 6 -18.14 18.90 -10.01
C PRO A 6 -19.07 18.31 -8.93
N PHE A 7 -18.51 17.92 -7.78
CA PHE A 7 -19.21 17.26 -6.67
C PHE A 7 -19.20 18.05 -5.35
N GLY A 8 -18.64 19.28 -5.33
CA GLY A 8 -18.63 20.11 -4.10
C GLY A 8 -17.87 19.52 -2.90
N LEU A 9 -17.02 18.51 -3.12
CA LEU A 9 -16.30 17.82 -2.04
C LEU A 9 -15.25 18.75 -1.42
N ASN A 10 -15.36 19.00 -0.11
CA ASN A 10 -14.44 19.85 0.65
C ASN A 10 -12.97 19.35 0.55
N THR A 11 -12.02 20.27 0.43
CA THR A 11 -10.56 20.03 0.47
C THR A 11 -10.12 19.15 1.64
N SER A 12 -10.89 19.12 2.73
CA SER A 12 -10.68 18.25 3.89
C SER A 12 -10.80 16.75 3.58
N ILE A 13 -11.70 16.33 2.68
CA ILE A 13 -11.93 14.91 2.36
C ILE A 13 -10.69 14.29 1.71
N TRP A 14 -10.04 15.03 0.80
CA TRP A 14 -8.84 14.56 0.14
C TRP A 14 -7.66 14.40 1.11
N ARG A 15 -7.55 15.30 2.10
CA ARG A 15 -6.56 15.18 3.18
C ARG A 15 -6.83 13.97 4.07
N ILE A 16 -8.10 13.69 4.39
CA ILE A 16 -8.49 12.50 5.15
C ILE A 16 -8.14 11.23 4.38
N LEU A 17 -8.40 11.20 3.07
CA LEU A 17 -8.03 10.06 2.22
C LEU A 17 -6.51 9.86 2.17
N GLY A 18 -5.73 10.93 2.00
CA GLY A 18 -4.26 10.85 2.08
C GLY A 18 -3.77 10.34 3.45
N ALA A 19 -4.36 10.83 4.55
CA ALA A 19 -4.03 10.36 5.90
C ALA A 19 -4.40 8.89 6.11
N SER A 20 -5.56 8.45 5.59
CA SER A 20 -5.96 7.03 5.65
C SER A 20 -4.96 6.13 4.93
N ALA A 21 -4.51 6.53 3.74
CA ALA A 21 -3.48 5.81 3.01
C ALA A 21 -2.17 5.73 3.81
N ALA A 22 -1.73 6.85 4.41
CA ALA A 22 -0.52 6.89 5.23
C ALA A 22 -0.58 5.92 6.42
N VAL A 23 -1.73 5.86 7.11
CA VAL A 23 -1.96 4.92 8.21
C VAL A 23 -1.94 3.48 7.72
N THR A 24 -2.61 3.18 6.59
CA THR A 24 -2.62 1.82 6.03
C THR A 24 -1.23 1.34 5.64
N TYR A 25 -0.46 2.14 4.89
CA TYR A 25 0.91 1.79 4.51
C TYR A 25 1.85 1.64 5.72
N SER A 26 1.71 2.51 6.72
CA SER A 26 2.51 2.38 7.95
C SER A 26 2.16 1.11 8.72
N GLY A 27 0.86 0.79 8.86
CA GLY A 27 0.39 -0.41 9.55
C GLY A 27 0.84 -1.70 8.86
N TRP A 28 0.71 -1.77 7.53
CA TRP A 28 1.21 -2.89 6.74
C TRP A 28 2.72 -3.02 6.82
N GLY A 29 3.46 -1.91 6.73
CA GLY A 29 4.91 -1.92 6.85
C GLY A 29 5.39 -2.46 8.20
N ILE A 30 4.81 -1.96 9.30
CA ILE A 30 5.12 -2.42 10.66
C ILE A 30 4.81 -3.91 10.82
N TRP A 31 3.66 -4.38 10.36
CA TRP A 31 3.29 -5.79 10.45
C TRP A 31 4.28 -6.67 9.66
N GLN A 32 4.58 -6.33 8.41
CA GLN A 32 5.50 -7.10 7.57
C GLN A 32 6.93 -7.19 8.16
N ILE A 33 7.38 -6.15 8.88
CA ILE A 33 8.68 -6.15 9.57
C ILE A 33 8.64 -6.99 10.84
N LEU A 34 7.62 -6.82 11.69
CA LEU A 34 7.56 -7.47 13.01
C LEU A 34 7.15 -8.94 12.94
N SER A 35 6.32 -9.31 11.95
CA SER A 35 5.79 -10.67 11.80
C SER A 35 5.84 -11.12 10.32
N PRO A 36 7.05 -11.31 9.75
CA PRO A 36 7.20 -11.59 8.33
C PRO A 36 6.63 -12.93 7.88
N GLY A 37 6.59 -13.95 8.77
CA GLY A 37 5.98 -15.25 8.47
C GLY A 37 4.47 -15.15 8.24
N PRO A 38 3.69 -14.70 9.25
CA PRO A 38 2.25 -14.46 9.08
C PRO A 38 1.93 -13.50 7.93
N ALA A 39 2.66 -12.38 7.83
CA ALA A 39 2.44 -11.40 6.76
C ALA A 39 2.73 -11.97 5.37
N GLY A 40 3.80 -12.76 5.22
CA GLY A 40 4.15 -13.44 3.97
C GLY A 40 3.08 -14.43 3.53
N LEU A 41 2.53 -15.19 4.48
CA LEU A 41 1.49 -16.17 4.20
C LEU A 41 0.16 -15.49 3.84
N GLU A 42 -0.29 -14.52 4.65
CA GLU A 42 -1.60 -13.88 4.51
C GLU A 42 -1.67 -12.88 3.35
N LEU A 43 -0.56 -12.22 2.99
CA LEU A 43 -0.56 -11.26 1.89
C LEU A 43 -0.10 -11.91 0.59
N PHE A 44 0.97 -12.71 0.65
CA PHE A 44 1.68 -13.19 -0.53
C PHE A 44 1.61 -14.70 -0.72
N GLY A 45 0.91 -15.45 0.15
CA GLY A 45 0.84 -16.91 0.06
C GLY A 45 2.18 -17.60 0.26
N VAL A 46 3.17 -16.91 0.85
CA VAL A 46 4.52 -17.43 1.10
C VAL A 46 4.54 -18.12 2.45
N PRO A 47 4.68 -19.46 2.50
CA PRO A 47 4.71 -20.15 3.78
C PRO A 47 5.99 -19.80 4.55
N PRO A 48 5.94 -19.66 5.89
CA PRO A 48 7.12 -19.32 6.70
C PRO A 48 8.15 -20.45 6.72
N LYS A 49 7.73 -21.67 6.40
CA LYS A 49 8.56 -22.86 6.30
C LYS A 49 8.22 -23.62 5.02
N ARG A 50 9.24 -24.08 4.30
CA ARG A 50 9.12 -25.02 3.19
C ARG A 50 9.44 -26.43 3.65
N VAL A 51 8.62 -27.39 3.22
CA VAL A 51 8.93 -28.81 3.38
C VAL A 51 9.79 -29.22 2.19
N THR A 52 11.03 -29.59 2.46
CA THR A 52 11.96 -30.10 1.45
C THR A 52 11.58 -31.53 1.01
N ALA A 53 12.11 -32.00 -0.12
CA ALA A 53 11.86 -33.35 -0.63
C ALA A 53 12.29 -34.46 0.35
N THR A 54 13.16 -34.14 1.31
CA THR A 54 13.61 -34.99 2.41
C THR A 54 12.69 -34.95 3.63
N GLY A 55 11.59 -34.19 3.58
CA GLY A 55 10.62 -34.04 4.67
C GLY A 55 11.05 -33.10 5.79
N GLN A 56 12.15 -32.34 5.62
CA GLN A 56 12.62 -31.38 6.61
C GLN A 56 11.96 -30.01 6.40
N GLU A 57 11.54 -29.37 7.49
CA GLU A 57 11.04 -28.01 7.49
C GLU A 57 12.21 -27.01 7.51
N GLU A 58 12.39 -26.28 6.42
CA GLU A 58 13.37 -25.20 6.31
C GLU A 58 12.67 -23.85 6.30
N VAL A 59 13.27 -22.83 6.92
CA VAL A 59 12.72 -21.46 6.94
C VAL A 59 12.75 -20.90 5.51
N ASP A 60 11.61 -20.44 5.00
CA ASP A 60 11.57 -19.86 3.65
C ASP A 60 12.32 -18.52 3.64
N GLU A 61 13.41 -18.46 2.89
CA GLU A 61 14.25 -17.26 2.76
C GLU A 61 13.46 -16.07 2.18
N THR A 62 12.44 -16.34 1.37
CA THR A 62 11.53 -15.32 0.83
C THR A 62 10.75 -14.68 1.97
N ALA A 63 10.16 -15.48 2.85
CA ALA A 63 9.46 -14.97 4.03
C ALA A 63 10.43 -14.20 4.93
N ARG A 64 11.66 -14.70 5.11
CA ARG A 64 12.66 -14.13 6.01
C ARG A 64 13.23 -12.80 5.57
N TYR A 65 13.53 -12.63 4.28
CA TYR A 65 14.24 -11.45 3.77
C TYR A 65 13.36 -10.54 2.91
N LEU A 66 12.52 -11.10 2.04
CA LEU A 66 11.73 -10.29 1.11
C LEU A 66 10.58 -9.56 1.82
N ILE A 67 9.89 -10.23 2.74
CA ILE A 67 8.72 -9.63 3.43
C ILE A 67 9.09 -8.40 4.26
N PRO A 68 10.17 -8.40 5.08
CA PRO A 68 10.60 -7.18 5.77
C PRO A 68 11.01 -6.05 4.83
N ILE A 69 11.56 -6.35 3.64
CA ILE A 69 11.93 -5.34 2.64
C ILE A 69 10.67 -4.67 2.05
N ILE A 70 9.63 -5.46 1.74
CA ILE A 70 8.32 -4.93 1.34
C ILE A 70 7.74 -4.10 2.50
N GLY A 71 7.94 -4.54 3.74
CA GLY A 71 7.48 -3.80 4.91
C GLY A 71 8.16 -2.44 5.06
N ALA A 72 9.48 -2.39 4.84
CA ALA A 72 10.24 -1.15 4.85
C ALA A 72 9.81 -0.19 3.72
N ARG A 73 9.48 -0.71 2.54
CA ARG A 73 8.89 0.07 1.43
C ARG A 73 7.57 0.72 1.87
N ASP A 74 6.64 -0.06 2.40
CA ASP A 74 5.32 0.44 2.82
C ASP A 74 5.47 1.46 3.97
N LEU A 75 6.34 1.20 4.95
CA LEU A 75 6.61 2.13 6.05
C LEU A 75 7.25 3.44 5.55
N THR A 76 8.12 3.37 4.55
CA THR A 76 8.74 4.55 3.93
C THR A 76 7.68 5.42 3.25
N ILE A 77 6.76 4.81 2.52
CA ILE A 77 5.64 5.49 1.87
C ILE A 77 4.74 6.16 2.92
N GLY A 78 4.34 5.42 3.95
CA GLY A 78 3.53 5.94 5.05
C GLY A 78 4.20 7.12 5.77
N SER A 79 5.49 6.98 6.10
CA SER A 79 6.28 8.03 6.75
C SER A 79 6.42 9.27 5.88
N ALA A 80 6.67 9.10 4.57
CA ALA A 80 6.75 10.21 3.63
C ALA A 80 5.41 10.98 3.55
N MET A 81 4.28 10.26 3.50
CA MET A 81 2.96 10.89 3.50
C MET A 81 2.69 11.64 4.82
N VAL A 82 3.01 11.05 5.98
CA VAL A 82 2.88 11.72 7.28
C VAL A 82 3.71 13.00 7.33
N TYR A 83 4.98 12.93 6.91
CA TYR A 83 5.87 14.08 6.89
C TYR A 83 5.36 15.21 5.99
N LEU A 84 4.95 14.88 4.76
CA LEU A 84 4.42 15.87 3.82
C LEU A 84 3.08 16.45 4.29
N GLY A 85 2.23 15.62 4.89
CA GLY A 85 0.98 16.05 5.52
C GLY A 85 1.23 17.04 6.67
N TYR A 86 2.18 16.73 7.56
CA TYR A 86 2.57 17.60 8.67
C TYR A 86 3.17 18.93 8.18
N ALA A 87 3.96 18.90 7.11
CA ALA A 87 4.51 20.09 6.47
C ALA A 87 3.48 20.91 5.66
N GLY A 88 2.21 20.48 5.59
CA GLY A 88 1.16 21.13 4.80
C GLY A 88 1.33 20.99 3.27
N LYS A 89 2.33 20.20 2.82
CA LYS A 89 2.71 19.98 1.42
C LYS A 89 1.76 18.99 0.73
N THR A 90 0.51 19.44 0.57
CA THR A 90 -0.60 18.61 0.10
C THR A 90 -0.40 18.14 -1.34
N ARG A 91 0.22 18.96 -2.21
CA ARG A 91 0.50 18.58 -3.60
C ARG A 91 1.51 17.46 -3.69
N GLU A 92 2.61 17.59 -2.95
CA GLU A 92 3.70 16.63 -2.89
C GLU A 92 3.23 15.32 -2.26
N MET A 93 2.39 15.38 -1.22
CA MET A 93 1.74 14.20 -0.66
C MET A 93 0.87 13.51 -1.72
N GLY A 94 0.13 14.27 -2.53
CA GLY A 94 -0.64 13.76 -3.66
C GLY A 94 0.23 13.08 -4.72
N THR A 95 1.43 13.61 -4.99
CA THR A 95 2.40 13.00 -5.90
C THR A 95 2.92 11.67 -5.36
N VAL A 96 3.27 11.59 -4.08
CA VAL A 96 3.69 10.32 -3.45
C VAL A 96 2.58 9.29 -3.52
N LEU A 97 1.34 9.69 -3.21
CA LEU A 97 0.17 8.81 -3.29
C LEU A 97 -0.09 8.31 -4.72
N ALA A 98 -0.01 9.21 -5.70
CA ALA A 98 -0.15 8.84 -7.10
C ALA A 98 0.99 7.92 -7.59
N ALA A 99 2.23 8.16 -7.18
CA ALA A 99 3.37 7.30 -7.52
C ALA A 99 3.24 5.89 -6.94
N THR A 100 2.70 5.79 -5.73
CA THR A 100 2.49 4.51 -5.03
C THR A 100 1.56 3.57 -5.78
N THR A 101 0.68 4.10 -6.64
CA THR A 101 -0.20 3.34 -7.54
C THR A 101 0.51 2.24 -8.33
N ILE A 102 1.74 2.51 -8.77
CA ILE A 102 2.53 1.54 -9.55
C ILE A 102 2.75 0.28 -8.71
N LEU A 103 3.06 0.45 -7.42
CA LEU A 103 3.26 -0.65 -6.48
C LEU A 103 1.95 -1.39 -6.23
N VAL A 104 0.83 -0.67 -6.10
CA VAL A 104 -0.49 -1.29 -5.91
C VAL A 104 -0.87 -2.15 -7.10
N ILE A 105 -0.57 -1.74 -8.34
CA ILE A 105 -0.82 -2.56 -9.53
C ILE A 105 -0.01 -3.85 -9.47
N VAL A 106 1.26 -3.79 -9.07
CA VAL A 106 2.12 -4.98 -8.92
C VAL A 106 1.54 -5.91 -7.85
N ASP A 107 1.12 -5.37 -6.71
CA ASP A 107 0.54 -6.13 -5.61
C ASP A 107 -0.81 -6.76 -6.03
N LEU A 108 -1.64 -6.06 -6.81
CA LEU A 108 -2.89 -6.60 -7.37
C LEU A 108 -2.68 -7.80 -8.29
N VAL A 109 -1.61 -7.81 -9.09
CA VAL A 109 -1.26 -8.99 -9.91
C VAL A 109 -0.90 -10.17 -9.02
N GLY A 110 -0.18 -9.93 -7.91
CA GLY A 110 0.09 -10.94 -6.88
C GLY A 110 -1.20 -11.47 -6.25
N TYR A 111 -2.06 -10.55 -5.76
CA TYR A 111 -3.33 -10.90 -5.14
C TYR A 111 -4.26 -11.67 -6.08
N TYR A 112 -4.28 -11.33 -7.38
CA TYR A 112 -5.08 -12.05 -8.36
C TYR A 112 -4.68 -13.53 -8.46
N LYS A 113 -3.37 -13.80 -8.44
CA LYS A 113 -2.84 -15.16 -8.54
C LYS A 113 -3.10 -15.99 -7.29
N ILE A 114 -3.14 -15.36 -6.11
CA ILE A 114 -3.26 -16.06 -4.83
C ILE A 114 -4.72 -16.16 -4.36
N TRP A 115 -5.45 -15.03 -4.39
CA TRP A 115 -6.77 -14.85 -3.79
C TRP A 115 -7.90 -14.76 -4.81
N GLY A 116 -7.56 -14.69 -6.11
CA GLY A 116 -8.51 -14.65 -7.21
C GLY A 116 -9.13 -13.27 -7.48
N ALA A 117 -10.04 -13.24 -8.44
CA ALA A 117 -10.59 -12.00 -8.99
C ALA A 117 -11.38 -11.15 -7.97
N ARG A 118 -12.12 -11.80 -7.07
CA ARG A 118 -13.03 -11.10 -6.14
C ARG A 118 -12.28 -10.22 -5.14
N TRP A 119 -11.22 -10.77 -4.53
CA TRP A 119 -10.37 -10.03 -3.59
C TRP A 119 -9.58 -8.93 -4.28
N THR A 120 -9.05 -9.23 -5.47
CA THR A 120 -8.34 -8.25 -6.30
C THR A 120 -9.22 -7.07 -6.67
N ALA A 121 -10.48 -7.31 -7.07
CA ALA A 121 -11.42 -6.25 -7.38
C ALA A 121 -11.70 -5.35 -6.17
N PHE A 122 -11.90 -5.93 -4.99
CA PHE A 122 -12.12 -5.17 -3.76
C PHE A 122 -10.93 -4.25 -3.43
N ILE A 123 -9.70 -4.77 -3.46
CA ILE A 123 -8.48 -3.97 -3.22
C ILE A 123 -8.30 -2.92 -4.32
N GLY A 124 -8.63 -3.26 -5.58
CA GLY A 124 -8.56 -2.36 -6.71
C GLY A 124 -9.48 -1.14 -6.59
N VAL A 125 -10.67 -1.29 -5.99
CA VAL A 125 -11.58 -0.15 -5.72
C VAL A 125 -10.96 0.82 -4.70
N TRP A 126 -10.36 0.29 -3.64
CA TRP A 126 -9.65 1.10 -2.64
C TRP A 126 -8.46 1.83 -3.26
N ALA A 127 -7.65 1.12 -4.05
CA ALA A 127 -6.56 1.69 -4.82
C ALA A 127 -7.02 2.84 -5.72
N GLY A 128 -8.11 2.62 -6.48
CA GLY A 128 -8.74 3.64 -7.33
C GLY A 128 -9.12 4.91 -6.58
N THR A 129 -9.62 4.75 -5.35
CA THR A 129 -9.99 5.88 -4.48
C THR A 129 -8.76 6.71 -4.09
N TRP A 130 -7.66 6.05 -3.72
CA TRP A 130 -6.41 6.74 -3.37
C TRP A 130 -5.71 7.39 -4.56
N ILE A 131 -5.75 6.77 -5.74
CA ILE A 131 -5.26 7.39 -6.99
C ILE A 131 -6.00 8.69 -7.24
N THR A 132 -7.33 8.65 -7.17
CA THR A 132 -8.19 9.80 -7.41
C THR A 132 -7.89 10.91 -6.40
N ALA A 133 -7.69 10.55 -5.12
CA ALA A 133 -7.28 11.50 -4.10
C ALA A 133 -5.93 12.14 -4.40
N GLY A 134 -4.92 11.36 -4.78
CA GLY A 134 -3.60 11.85 -5.14
C GLY A 134 -3.65 12.85 -6.31
N VAL A 135 -4.37 12.50 -7.39
CA VAL A 135 -4.57 13.38 -8.55
C VAL A 135 -5.26 14.68 -8.16
N LYS A 136 -6.31 14.62 -7.32
CA LYS A 136 -7.02 15.80 -6.85
C LYS A 136 -6.15 16.70 -5.97
N MET A 137 -5.34 16.11 -5.09
CA MET A 137 -4.39 16.84 -4.25
C MET A 137 -3.31 17.55 -5.07
N MET A 138 -2.85 16.96 -6.18
CA MET A 138 -1.91 17.59 -7.11
C MET A 138 -2.52 18.79 -7.87
N GLY A 139 -3.79 18.68 -8.27
CA GLY A 139 -4.51 19.72 -9.02
C GLY A 139 -4.68 21.05 -8.30
N GLY A 140 -4.46 21.10 -6.99
CA GLY A 140 -4.85 22.21 -6.13
C GLY A 140 -6.33 22.10 -5.82
N ALA A 141 -6.62 21.69 -4.59
CA ALA A 141 -7.95 21.81 -4.00
C ALA A 141 -8.16 23.25 -3.49
#